data_AF-A0A3M9MMX0-F1
#
_entry.id   AF-A0A3M9MMX0-F1
#
_cell.length_a   1.000
_cell.length_b   1.000
_cell.length_c   1.000
_cell.angle_alpha   90.00
_cell.angle_beta   90.00
_cell.angle_gamma   90.00
#
_symmetry.space_group_name_H-M   'P 1'
#
loop_
_entity.id
_entity.type
_entity.pdbx_description
1 polymer ?
#
loop_
_entity_poly.entity_id
_entity_poly.type
_entity_poly.pdbx_seq_one_letter_code
_entity_poly.pdbx_strand_id
1 'polypeptide(L)'
;MGKGYPVPGHTVSIVTDVLRQRGASLHEAAEIYAKTGIVHRDAIIVLWKMKFHYNLMRPVTYINRFIDPNWQTLVPTPPYPEYPSALSYIVGGVMQVLTRELGNNIPVTDNTYTWNGSAARQYPSFSSLAAEVALSRVYAGIHYKIAVDEGLRLGKILGDRAADIRLGQ
;
A
#
# COMPACT_ATOMS: atom_id res chain seq x y z
N MET A 1 17.21 -5.86 4.75
CA MET A 1 16.13 -5.01 4.19
C MET A 1 16.63 -4.48 2.86
N GLY A 2 15.84 -4.58 1.77
CA GLY A 2 16.27 -4.04 0.48
C GLY A 2 16.48 -2.53 0.55
N LYS A 3 17.39 -1.98 -0.27
CA LYS A 3 17.56 -0.54 -0.42
C LYS A 3 16.29 0.05 -1.04
N GLY A 4 15.44 0.68 -0.23
CA GLY A 4 14.16 1.23 -0.66
C GLY A 4 13.45 1.98 0.45
N TYR A 5 12.36 2.66 0.10
CA TYR A 5 11.53 3.36 1.07
C TYR A 5 10.54 2.40 1.75
N PRO A 6 10.20 2.63 3.03
CA PRO A 6 9.05 1.96 3.63
C PRO A 6 7.76 2.40 2.91
N VAL A 7 6.70 1.60 3.03
CA VAL A 7 5.43 1.83 2.31
C VAL A 7 4.90 3.27 2.45
N PRO A 8 4.90 3.90 3.65
CA PRO A 8 4.48 5.30 3.76
C PRO A 8 5.30 6.24 2.87
N GLY A 9 6.62 6.12 2.87
CA GLY A 9 7.51 6.93 2.03
C GLY A 9 7.26 6.73 0.53
N HIS A 10 7.01 5.49 0.11
CA HIS A 10 6.64 5.18 -1.27
C HIS A 10 5.34 5.86 -1.68
N THR A 11 4.29 5.75 -0.85
CA THR A 11 3.00 6.39 -1.15
C THR A 11 3.06 7.91 -1.13
N VAL A 12 3.87 8.53 -0.24
CA VAL A 12 4.09 9.99 -0.26
C VAL A 12 4.80 10.42 -1.54
N SER A 13 5.78 9.66 -2.03
CA SER A 13 6.45 9.94 -3.30
C SER A 13 5.46 9.96 -4.47
N ILE A 14 4.59 8.94 -4.55
CA ILE A 14 3.54 8.87 -5.59
C ILE A 14 2.59 10.06 -5.48
N VAL A 15 2.07 10.36 -4.28
CA VAL A 15 1.18 11.51 -4.05
C VAL A 15 1.85 12.80 -4.50
N THR A 16 3.12 13.00 -4.13
CA THR A 16 3.90 14.18 -4.51
C THR A 16 4.03 14.32 -6.01
N ASP A 17 4.36 13.24 -6.72
CA ASP A 17 4.53 13.26 -8.17
C ASP A 17 3.20 13.56 -8.89
N VAL A 18 2.10 12.96 -8.43
CA VAL A 18 0.76 13.22 -8.97
C VAL A 18 0.35 14.68 -8.79
N LEU A 19 0.56 15.25 -7.59
CA LEU A 19 0.24 16.65 -7.31
C LEU A 19 1.08 17.62 -8.17
N ARG A 20 2.38 17.32 -8.33
CA ARG A 20 3.29 18.11 -9.17
C ARG A 20 2.88 18.07 -10.64
N GLN A 21 2.59 16.88 -11.17
CA GLN A 21 2.18 16.71 -12.58
C GLN A 21 0.89 17.47 -12.90
N ARG A 22 -0.03 17.59 -11.92
CA ARG A 22 -1.28 18.33 -12.08
C ARG A 22 -1.16 19.83 -11.82
N GLY A 23 0.00 20.31 -11.34
CA GLY A 23 0.14 21.70 -10.92
C GLY A 23 -0.82 22.06 -9.79
N ALA A 24 -1.04 21.15 -8.84
CA ALA A 24 -1.99 21.33 -7.75
C ALA A 24 -1.69 22.61 -6.94
N SER A 25 -2.74 23.30 -6.51
CA SER A 25 -2.61 24.46 -5.63
C SER A 25 -2.03 24.05 -4.27
N LEU A 26 -1.45 25.01 -3.53
CA LEU A 26 -0.98 24.76 -2.16
C LEU A 26 -2.09 24.20 -1.26
N HIS A 27 -3.31 24.71 -1.41
CA HIS A 27 -4.48 24.26 -0.65
C HIS A 27 -4.83 22.80 -0.95
N GLU A 28 -4.96 22.45 -2.24
CA GLU A 28 -5.26 21.08 -2.68
C GLU A 28 -4.17 20.09 -2.23
N ALA A 29 -2.90 20.47 -2.40
CA ALA A 29 -1.78 19.65 -1.97
C ALA A 29 -1.79 19.45 -0.44
N ALA A 30 -2.01 20.50 0.34
CA ALA A 30 -2.06 20.42 1.80
C ALA A 30 -3.18 19.49 2.28
N GLU A 31 -4.36 19.56 1.67
CA GLU A 31 -5.49 18.69 2.02
C GLU A 31 -5.20 17.22 1.70
N ILE A 32 -4.68 16.93 0.51
CA ILE A 32 -4.36 15.56 0.09
C ILE A 32 -3.23 14.96 0.94
N TYR A 33 -2.20 15.75 1.30
CA TYR A 33 -1.17 15.29 2.22
C TYR A 33 -1.73 15.03 3.63
N ALA A 34 -2.62 15.89 4.12
CA ALA A 34 -3.26 15.70 5.43
C ALA A 34 -4.09 14.41 5.46
N LYS A 35 -4.94 14.18 4.45
CA LYS A 35 -5.73 12.95 4.30
C LYS A 35 -4.84 11.71 4.15
N THR A 36 -3.73 11.81 3.42
CA THR A 36 -2.72 10.74 3.30
C THR A 36 -2.10 10.41 4.66
N GLY A 37 -1.73 11.43 5.44
CA GLY A 37 -1.18 11.26 6.79
C GLY A 37 -2.17 10.61 7.76
N ILE A 38 -3.45 10.97 7.68
CA ILE A 38 -4.53 10.32 8.44
C ILE A 38 -4.62 8.83 8.09
N VAL A 39 -4.64 8.49 6.80
CA VAL A 39 -4.63 7.09 6.35
C VAL A 39 -3.41 6.35 6.90
N HIS A 40 -2.21 6.91 6.81
CA HIS A 40 -1.02 6.27 7.35
C HIS A 40 -1.13 6.01 8.85
N ARG A 41 -1.57 6.99 9.63
CA ARG A 41 -1.69 6.86 11.08
C ARG A 41 -2.69 5.78 11.47
N ASP A 42 -3.89 5.86 10.93
CA ASP A 42 -4.99 4.97 11.30
C ASP A 42 -4.76 3.55 10.77
N ALA A 43 -4.13 3.43 9.59
CA ALA A 43 -3.79 2.14 9.02
C ALA A 43 -2.91 1.32 9.97
N ILE A 44 -1.87 1.94 10.56
CA ILE A 44 -0.96 1.25 11.47
C ILE A 44 -1.69 0.78 12.75
N ILE A 45 -2.57 1.62 13.32
CA ILE A 45 -3.30 1.26 14.55
C ILE A 45 -4.22 0.06 14.30
N VAL A 46 -5.06 0.14 13.27
CA VAL A 46 -6.06 -0.89 12.99
C VAL A 46 -5.38 -2.19 12.52
N LEU A 47 -4.35 -2.08 11.69
CA LEU A 47 -3.69 -3.25 11.11
C LEU A 47 -2.92 -4.05 12.15
N TRP A 48 -2.22 -3.40 13.10
CA TRP A 48 -1.51 -4.13 14.14
C TRP A 48 -2.50 -4.80 15.10
N LYS A 49 -3.61 -4.15 15.42
CA LYS A 49 -4.72 -4.78 16.17
C LYS A 49 -5.21 -6.04 15.46
N MET A 50 -5.49 -5.97 14.15
CA MET A 50 -5.94 -7.15 13.39
C MET A 50 -4.86 -8.25 13.32
N LYS A 51 -3.60 -7.88 13.06
CA LYS A 51 -2.48 -8.84 12.98
C LYS A 51 -2.33 -9.67 14.24
N PHE A 52 -2.39 -9.02 15.39
CA PHE A 52 -2.25 -9.72 16.67
C PHE A 52 -3.55 -10.35 17.17
N HIS A 53 -4.71 -9.91 16.65
CA HIS A 53 -5.98 -10.61 16.88
C HIS A 53 -6.02 -11.96 16.16
N TYR A 54 -5.71 -12.00 14.87
CA TYR A 54 -5.74 -13.25 14.08
C TYR A 54 -4.47 -14.09 14.23
N ASN A 55 -3.34 -13.44 14.50
CA ASN A 55 -2.03 -14.04 14.71
C ASN A 55 -1.66 -15.09 13.65
N LEU A 56 -2.03 -14.84 12.39
CA LEU A 56 -1.95 -15.83 11.31
C LEU A 56 -0.49 -16.13 10.92
N MET A 57 -0.19 -17.42 10.72
CA MET A 57 1.12 -17.93 10.31
C MET A 57 1.48 -17.53 8.87
N ARG A 58 2.77 -17.27 8.63
CA ARG A 58 3.31 -16.93 7.30
C ARG A 58 3.37 -18.14 6.35
N PRO A 59 3.30 -17.94 5.02
CA PRO A 59 3.35 -19.04 4.05
C PRO A 59 4.59 -19.93 4.20
N VAL A 60 5.78 -19.34 4.35
CA VAL A 60 7.05 -20.08 4.51
C VAL A 60 7.02 -21.06 5.67
N THR A 61 6.39 -20.68 6.79
CA THR A 61 6.31 -21.56 7.96
C THR A 61 5.40 -22.76 7.70
N TYR A 62 4.27 -22.54 7.01
CA TYR A 62 3.35 -23.63 6.67
C TYR A 62 3.97 -24.57 5.62
N ILE A 63 4.50 -24.00 4.54
CA ILE A 63 5.10 -24.77 3.43
C ILE A 63 6.27 -25.60 3.93
N ASN A 64 7.19 -25.01 4.71
CA ASN A 64 8.37 -25.74 5.17
C ASN A 64 8.03 -26.85 6.17
N ARG A 65 6.93 -26.70 6.90
CA ARG A 65 6.49 -27.70 7.88
C ARG A 65 5.71 -28.86 7.27
N PHE A 66 4.93 -28.60 6.20
CA PHE A 66 3.92 -29.55 5.74
C PHE A 66 3.97 -29.89 4.24
N ILE A 67 4.79 -29.20 3.44
CA ILE A 67 4.81 -29.37 1.97
C ILE A 67 6.23 -29.60 1.47
N ASP A 68 7.12 -28.62 1.61
CA ASP A 68 8.50 -28.67 1.13
C ASP A 68 9.42 -27.90 2.09
N PRO A 69 10.28 -28.60 2.88
CA PRO A 69 11.17 -27.97 3.86
C PRO A 69 12.24 -27.06 3.25
N ASN A 70 12.51 -27.19 1.94
CA ASN A 70 13.52 -26.41 1.24
C ASN A 70 12.96 -25.18 0.51
N TRP A 71 11.64 -25.00 0.51
CA TRP A 71 11.02 -23.85 -0.16
C TRP A 71 11.43 -22.53 0.51
N GLN A 72 11.58 -21.49 -0.31
CA GLN A 72 12.02 -20.16 0.12
C GLN A 72 11.18 -19.05 -0.53
N THR A 73 11.03 -17.95 0.20
CA THR A 73 10.40 -16.73 -0.29
C THR A 73 11.37 -15.91 -1.15
N LEU A 74 10.87 -15.22 -2.18
CA LEU A 74 11.69 -14.37 -3.04
C LEU A 74 12.31 -13.17 -2.30
N VAL A 75 11.61 -12.68 -1.27
CA VAL A 75 12.09 -11.61 -0.39
C VAL A 75 12.00 -12.04 1.07
N PRO A 76 12.83 -11.50 1.97
CA PRO A 76 12.75 -11.83 3.39
C PRO A 76 11.35 -11.65 3.96
N THR A 77 10.85 -12.68 4.66
CA THR A 77 9.55 -12.62 5.34
C THR A 77 9.62 -11.62 6.50
N PRO A 78 8.70 -10.63 6.56
CA PRO A 78 8.71 -9.67 7.66
C PRO A 78 8.34 -10.31 9.01
N PRO A 79 8.97 -9.87 10.13
CA PRO A 79 8.83 -10.51 11.44
C PRO A 79 7.57 -10.07 12.20
N TYR A 80 6.40 -10.26 11.58
CA TYR A 80 5.09 -10.00 12.18
C TYR A 80 4.01 -10.89 11.53
N PRO A 81 2.85 -11.10 12.20
CA PRO A 81 1.78 -11.98 11.72
C PRO A 81 1.32 -11.66 10.30
N GLU A 82 0.79 -12.66 9.61
CA GLU A 82 0.50 -12.60 8.17
C GLU A 82 -0.70 -11.69 7.86
N TYR A 83 -1.85 -11.90 8.51
CA TYR A 83 -3.11 -11.30 8.06
C TYR A 83 -3.49 -10.03 8.84
N PRO A 84 -3.99 -8.97 8.18
CA PRO A 84 -4.02 -8.77 6.73
C PRO A 84 -2.70 -8.20 6.19
N SER A 85 -2.56 -8.08 4.86
CA SER A 85 -1.39 -7.47 4.23
C SER A 85 -1.27 -5.97 4.56
N ALA A 86 -0.16 -5.59 5.21
CA ALA A 86 0.13 -4.21 5.60
C ALA A 86 0.22 -3.27 4.40
N LEU A 87 0.99 -3.71 3.41
CA LEU A 87 1.27 -2.93 2.21
C LEU A 87 0.00 -2.76 1.36
N SER A 88 -0.83 -3.81 1.23
CA SER A 88 -2.10 -3.72 0.51
C SER A 88 -3.08 -2.77 1.20
N TYR A 89 -3.14 -2.79 2.54
CA TYR A 89 -4.02 -1.92 3.31
C TYR A 89 -3.65 -0.44 3.18
N ILE A 90 -2.36 -0.11 3.37
CA ILE A 90 -1.86 1.27 3.29
C ILE A 90 -2.00 1.82 1.87
N VAL A 91 -1.52 1.08 0.87
CA VAL A 91 -1.57 1.53 -0.53
C VAL A 91 -3.01 1.65 -1.01
N GLY A 92 -3.87 0.69 -0.64
CA GLY A 92 -5.31 0.76 -0.93
C GLY A 92 -5.96 2.02 -0.37
N GLY A 93 -5.63 2.41 0.87
CA GLY A 93 -6.15 3.63 1.48
C GLY A 93 -5.66 4.91 0.80
N VAL A 94 -4.36 5.04 0.55
CA VAL A 94 -3.82 6.27 -0.08
C VAL A 94 -4.28 6.41 -1.53
N MET A 95 -4.29 5.31 -2.30
CA MET A 95 -4.79 5.34 -3.67
C MET A 95 -6.30 5.62 -3.73
N GLN A 96 -7.05 5.20 -2.70
CA GLN A 96 -8.47 5.55 -2.59
C GLN A 96 -8.68 7.03 -2.25
N VAL A 97 -7.84 7.64 -1.39
CA VAL A 97 -7.86 9.10 -1.18
C VAL A 97 -7.65 9.81 -2.51
N LEU A 98 -6.58 9.48 -3.26
CA LEU A 98 -6.34 10.08 -4.57
C LEU A 98 -7.50 9.85 -5.55
N THR A 99 -8.10 8.67 -5.53
CA THR A 99 -9.29 8.36 -6.35
C THR A 99 -10.48 9.24 -6.00
N ARG A 100 -10.72 9.51 -4.71
CA ARG A 100 -11.84 10.31 -4.24
C ARG A 100 -11.65 11.80 -4.51
N GLU A 101 -10.42 12.30 -4.38
CA GLU A 101 -10.11 13.72 -4.58
C GLU A 101 -9.91 14.07 -6.06
N LEU A 102 -9.33 13.17 -6.85
CA LEU A 102 -8.85 13.48 -8.20
C LEU A 102 -9.49 12.64 -9.31
N GLY A 103 -10.19 11.56 -8.95
CA GLY A 103 -10.71 10.56 -9.88
C GLY A 103 -9.73 9.40 -10.11
N ASN A 104 -10.24 8.21 -10.42
CA ASN A 104 -9.42 6.99 -10.52
C ASN A 104 -8.54 6.93 -11.78
N ASN A 105 -9.02 7.46 -12.91
CA ASN A 105 -8.44 7.21 -14.24
C ASN A 105 -7.32 8.20 -14.59
N ILE A 106 -6.45 8.48 -13.61
CA ILE A 106 -5.25 9.28 -13.79
C ILE A 106 -4.07 8.32 -13.96
N PRO A 107 -3.34 8.39 -15.09
CA PRO A 107 -2.11 7.62 -15.26
C PRO A 107 -1.06 8.01 -14.23
N VAL A 108 -0.36 7.01 -13.68
CA VAL A 108 0.70 7.21 -12.69
C VAL A 108 2.00 6.64 -13.23
N THR A 109 3.05 7.46 -13.25
CA THR A 109 4.42 6.99 -13.45
C THR A 109 5.12 6.98 -12.10
N ASP A 110 5.35 5.79 -11.56
CA ASP A 110 6.08 5.59 -10.31
C ASP A 110 7.59 5.61 -10.57
N ASN A 111 8.21 6.74 -10.21
CA ASN A 111 9.64 6.98 -10.33
C ASN A 111 10.40 6.76 -9.00
N THR A 112 9.71 6.30 -7.95
CA THR A 112 10.21 6.30 -6.56
C THR A 112 11.54 5.57 -6.38
N TYR A 113 11.83 4.57 -7.22
CA TYR A 113 13.03 3.74 -7.13
C TYR A 113 14.04 3.98 -8.26
N THR A 114 13.83 4.97 -9.12
CA THR A 114 14.76 5.28 -10.22
C THR A 114 16.18 5.61 -9.73
N TRP A 115 16.31 6.18 -8.53
CA TRP A 115 17.59 6.46 -7.88
C TRP A 115 18.45 5.21 -7.61
N ASN A 116 17.84 4.02 -7.50
CA ASN A 116 18.55 2.76 -7.28
C ASN A 116 18.73 1.93 -8.57
N GLY A 117 18.44 2.52 -9.73
CA GLY A 117 18.54 1.87 -11.03
C GLY A 117 17.30 1.06 -11.44
N SER A 118 16.24 1.05 -10.63
CA SER A 118 14.97 0.43 -11.04
C SER A 118 14.30 1.23 -12.15
N ALA A 119 13.74 0.53 -13.16
CA ALA A 119 12.93 1.17 -14.19
C ALA A 119 11.66 1.79 -13.59
N ALA A 120 11.25 2.95 -14.12
CA ALA A 120 9.96 3.54 -13.80
C ALA A 120 8.82 2.60 -14.18
N ARG A 121 7.77 2.54 -13.36
CA ARG A 121 6.57 1.72 -13.64
C ARG A 121 5.41 2.64 -13.98
N GLN A 122 4.63 2.26 -14.99
CA GLN A 122 3.47 3.03 -15.44
C GLN A 122 2.19 2.26 -15.13
N TYR A 123 1.19 2.98 -14.64
CA TYR A 123 -0.11 2.44 -14.29
C TYR A 123 -1.21 3.29 -14.91
N PRO A 124 -2.26 2.69 -15.49
CA PRO A 124 -3.36 3.45 -16.08
C PRO A 124 -4.29 4.13 -15.04
N SER A 125 -4.22 3.73 -13.77
CA SER A 125 -5.06 4.27 -12.69
C SER A 125 -4.49 4.02 -11.30
N PHE A 126 -4.94 4.76 -10.29
CA PHE A 126 -4.62 4.51 -8.88
C PHE A 126 -5.01 3.09 -8.43
N SER A 127 -6.18 2.61 -8.86
CA SER A 127 -6.62 1.23 -8.55
C SER A 127 -5.72 0.18 -9.17
N SER A 128 -5.22 0.38 -10.40
CA SER A 128 -4.30 -0.57 -11.04
C SER A 128 -2.94 -0.62 -10.34
N LEU A 129 -2.43 0.53 -9.89
CA LEU A 129 -1.22 0.61 -9.08
C LEU A 129 -1.41 -0.17 -7.78
N ALA A 130 -2.50 0.10 -7.04
CA ALA A 130 -2.78 -0.60 -5.78
C ALA A 130 -2.90 -2.13 -5.97
N ALA A 131 -3.57 -2.56 -7.04
CA ALA A 131 -3.75 -3.97 -7.35
C ALA A 131 -2.42 -4.68 -7.62
N GLU A 132 -1.54 -4.10 -8.44
CA GLU A 132 -0.23 -4.70 -8.72
C GLU A 132 0.65 -4.75 -7.46
N VAL A 133 0.68 -3.64 -6.71
CA VAL A 133 1.45 -3.53 -5.47
C VAL A 133 1.00 -4.58 -4.44
N ALA A 134 -0.31 -4.82 -4.30
CA ALA A 134 -0.84 -5.88 -3.46
C ALA A 134 -0.45 -7.28 -3.95
N LEU A 135 -0.64 -7.55 -5.24
CA LEU A 135 -0.36 -8.87 -5.84
C LEU A 135 1.14 -9.23 -5.79
N SER A 136 2.02 -8.23 -5.82
CA SER A 136 3.47 -8.42 -5.66
C SER A 136 3.85 -9.21 -4.41
N ARG A 137 3.01 -9.18 -3.36
CA ARG A 137 3.29 -9.88 -2.10
C ARG A 137 3.01 -11.38 -2.16
N VAL A 138 2.10 -11.77 -3.04
CA VAL A 138 1.84 -13.18 -3.37
C VAL A 138 2.98 -13.71 -4.23
N TYR A 139 3.40 -12.97 -5.26
CA TYR A 139 4.57 -13.34 -6.08
C TYR A 139 5.85 -13.44 -5.25
N ALA A 140 5.99 -12.59 -4.24
CA ALA A 140 7.10 -12.65 -3.30
C ALA A 140 7.05 -13.86 -2.35
N GLY A 141 5.94 -14.60 -2.30
CA GLY A 141 5.74 -15.77 -1.43
C GLY A 141 5.45 -15.42 0.04
N ILE A 142 5.23 -14.16 0.39
CA ILE A 142 5.17 -13.75 1.81
C ILE A 142 3.75 -13.51 2.34
N HIS A 143 2.74 -13.52 1.46
CA HIS A 143 1.34 -13.32 1.80
C HIS A 143 0.43 -14.29 1.04
N TYR A 144 -0.68 -14.69 1.67
CA TYR A 144 -1.76 -15.41 0.99
C TYR A 144 -2.59 -14.43 0.14
N LYS A 145 -3.26 -14.96 -0.90
CA LYS A 145 -4.12 -14.14 -1.78
C LYS A 145 -5.24 -13.42 -1.00
N ILE A 146 -5.86 -14.12 -0.04
CA ILE A 146 -6.90 -13.53 0.81
C ILE A 146 -6.39 -12.33 1.63
N ALA A 147 -5.15 -12.39 2.13
CA ALA A 147 -4.59 -11.32 2.93
C ALA A 147 -4.33 -10.04 2.13
N VAL A 148 -3.98 -10.18 0.85
CA VAL A 148 -3.77 -9.02 -0.04
C VAL A 148 -5.09 -8.46 -0.54
N ASP A 149 -6.09 -9.30 -0.81
CA ASP A 149 -7.42 -8.89 -1.27
C ASP A 149 -8.19 -8.16 -0.16
N GLU A 150 -8.24 -8.74 1.04
CA GLU A 150 -8.86 -8.09 2.20
C GLU A 150 -8.08 -6.85 2.62
N GLY A 151 -6.75 -6.87 2.51
CA GLY A 151 -5.93 -5.67 2.69
C GLY A 151 -6.39 -4.52 1.78
N LEU A 152 -6.54 -4.77 0.47
CA LEU A 152 -7.04 -3.75 -0.46
C LEU A 152 -8.47 -3.31 -0.15
N ARG A 153 -9.38 -4.25 0.12
CA ARG A 153 -10.79 -3.94 0.40
C ARG A 153 -10.92 -3.07 1.64
N LEU A 154 -10.27 -3.45 2.74
CA LEU A 154 -10.25 -2.66 3.97
C LEU A 154 -9.57 -1.30 3.73
N GLY A 155 -8.49 -1.29 2.93
CA GLY A 155 -7.74 -0.07 2.62
C GLY A 155 -8.61 0.96 1.94
N LYS A 156 -9.41 0.54 0.95
CA LYS A 156 -10.40 1.40 0.29
C LYS A 156 -11.39 1.99 1.29
N ILE A 157 -11.94 1.17 2.20
CA ILE A 157 -12.85 1.68 3.24
C ILE A 157 -12.17 2.76 4.09
N LEU A 158 -10.93 2.55 4.51
CA LEU A 158 -10.17 3.56 5.26
C LEU A 158 -9.95 4.84 4.45
N GLY A 159 -9.58 4.71 3.18
CA GLY A 159 -9.39 5.87 2.30
C GLY A 159 -10.67 6.65 2.04
N ASP A 160 -11.82 5.96 1.91
CA ASP A 160 -13.13 6.62 1.82
C ASP A 160 -13.45 7.43 3.08
N ARG A 161 -13.19 6.86 4.26
CA ARG A 161 -13.38 7.57 5.54
C ARG A 161 -12.47 8.78 5.67
N ALA A 162 -11.21 8.68 5.24
CA ALA A 162 -10.28 9.81 5.26
C ALA A 162 -10.70 10.91 4.27
N ALA A 163 -11.18 10.54 3.08
CA ALA A 163 -11.65 11.49 2.07
C ALA A 163 -12.91 12.25 2.52
N ASP A 164 -13.79 11.61 3.31
CA ASP A 164 -15.01 12.25 3.84
C ASP A 164 -14.72 13.34 4.91
N ILE A 165 -13.49 13.43 5.42
CA ILE A 165 -13.09 14.46 6.40
C ILE A 165 -12.96 15.82 5.69
N ARG A 166 -13.72 16.81 6.16
CA ARG A 166 -13.67 18.19 5.68
C ARG A 166 -12.60 18.96 6.44
N LEU A 167 -11.48 19.27 5.78
CA LEU A 167 -10.31 19.92 6.40
C LEU A 167 -10.23 21.43 6.17
N GLY A 168 -11.12 22.00 5.34
CA GLY A 168 -11.08 23.40 4.90
C GLY A 168 -12.43 24.11 4.87
N GLN A 169 -13.31 23.84 5.86
CA GLN A 169 -14.43 24.75 6.13
C GLN A 169 -13.96 25.97 6.92
#